data_AF-A0A7N2MK00-F1
#
_entry.id   AF-A0A7N2MK00-F1
#
_cell.length_a   1.000
_cell.length_b   1.000
_cell.length_c   1.000
_cell.angle_alpha   90.00
_cell.angle_beta   90.00
_cell.angle_gamma   90.00
#
_symmetry.space_group_name_H-M   'P 1'
#
loop_
_entity.id
_entity.type
_entity.pdbx_description
1 polymer ?
#
loop_
_entity_poly.entity_id
_entity_poly.type
_entity_poly.pdbx_seq_one_letter_code
_entity_poly.pdbx_strand_id
1 'polypeptide(L)'
;MDIPIDNYQWHEFFPNVTHNMGIVIAIWAPIVLVYFMDAQIWYAIYSTLFGGIHGAFSHLGEIRTLGMLRSRFEAVPSAFKNRLAPPAKDESERENKENLFPRKAIAKFSQVWNEFIYSMRMEDLISNRDRDLLLVPYSSSEVSVVQWPPFLLASKISIALEMAKDFKGKDDGDLFRKITSDDYMRSAVIECYETLRDIIYALLELESDKMILRNICYEVEQSIEQGRFINHFKMSEQPQLSEKLEKFLKLLLAESEHFSEPQIINVLQDIMKIITQDIMIDGHKILESTHHAEDGKTEQRFERLDFPLMLNKSWKEKVVRLHLLLNVKESAINVPQNLEARRRITFFANSLFMNMPKAPKVQNMLSFSVLTPYFKEDVLYSEDELKKENEDGISTLFYLQKIYPVNEWTNFLERIKDVIKDSKEENREKEKMEFIRLWVSYKGQTLARTVRGMMYYKQALERQCSWNSLTMMVSVFCHRYIFNSILLGYRNFELFLDHKAFQDRAQALADLKFTYVVSCQVYGNQKKSDDPRDRSCYINILNLMLTNPSLRVAYIDEREEMVNGKSQKLYYSVLVKGGEKLDEVCKNNLFIFDVFIFCLLAEGIKFKWLPLLGLSFVQAACDIGHIYK
;
A
#
# COMPACT_ATOMS: atom_id res chain seq x y z
N MET A 1 -88.08 4.67 -39.68
CA MET A 1 -86.76 4.00 -39.60
C MET A 1 -86.18 4.41 -38.27
N ASP A 2 -86.51 3.66 -37.23
CA ASP A 2 -85.98 3.86 -35.89
C ASP A 2 -84.69 3.05 -35.78
N ILE A 3 -83.57 3.75 -35.70
CA ILE A 3 -82.29 3.15 -35.32
C ILE A 3 -82.20 3.35 -33.80
N PRO A 4 -82.33 2.30 -32.97
CA PRO A 4 -82.14 2.46 -31.55
C PRO A 4 -80.66 2.78 -31.31
N ILE A 5 -80.40 3.88 -30.61
CA ILE A 5 -79.08 4.17 -30.08
C ILE A 5 -78.85 3.15 -28.98
N ASP A 6 -78.13 2.07 -29.27
CA ASP A 6 -77.65 1.15 -28.27
C ASP A 6 -76.81 1.92 -27.26
N ASN A 7 -77.22 1.88 -25.99
CA ASN A 7 -76.41 2.36 -24.89
C ASN A 7 -75.07 1.64 -24.93
N TYR A 8 -73.99 2.39 -25.17
CA TYR A 8 -72.63 1.89 -25.17
C TYR A 8 -72.35 1.24 -23.80
N GLN A 9 -72.38 -0.09 -23.74
CA GLN A 9 -72.06 -0.85 -22.53
C GLN A 9 -70.56 -0.72 -22.27
N TRP A 10 -70.17 0.30 -21.53
CA TRP A 10 -68.91 0.23 -20.81
C TRP A 10 -69.02 -0.94 -19.82
N HIS A 11 -68.04 -1.85 -19.86
CA HIS A 11 -67.93 -2.91 -18.86
C HIS A 11 -67.83 -2.25 -17.48
N GLU A 12 -68.91 -2.32 -16.69
CA GLU A 12 -68.89 -1.89 -15.29
C GLU A 12 -68.03 -2.86 -14.49
N PHE A 13 -66.73 -2.55 -14.38
CA PHE A 13 -65.80 -3.35 -13.58
C PHE A 13 -66.19 -3.38 -12.08
N PHE A 14 -67.05 -2.46 -11.61
CA PHE A 14 -67.51 -2.40 -10.21
C PHE A 14 -68.97 -1.89 -10.09
N PRO A 15 -69.99 -2.76 -10.21
CA PRO A 15 -71.40 -2.34 -10.32
C PRO A 15 -72.07 -1.84 -9.02
N ASN A 16 -71.42 -1.96 -7.85
CA ASN A 16 -72.02 -1.63 -6.54
C ASN A 16 -71.25 -0.55 -5.73
N VAL A 17 -70.46 0.31 -6.37
CA VAL A 17 -69.70 1.36 -5.67
C VAL A 17 -70.39 2.72 -5.82
N THR A 18 -70.85 3.30 -4.71
CA THR A 18 -71.61 4.56 -4.68
C THR A 18 -70.78 5.81 -4.99
N HIS A 19 -69.45 5.69 -5.09
CA HIS A 19 -68.53 6.81 -5.32
C HIS A 19 -67.49 6.48 -6.42
N ASN A 20 -67.42 7.34 -7.44
CA ASN A 20 -66.56 7.20 -8.63
C ASN A 20 -65.04 7.40 -8.37
N MET A 21 -64.58 7.26 -7.12
CA MET A 21 -63.19 7.55 -6.73
C MET A 21 -62.17 6.67 -7.47
N GLY A 22 -62.48 5.39 -7.70
CA GLY A 22 -61.57 4.48 -8.40
C GLY A 22 -61.28 4.88 -9.84
N ILE A 23 -62.30 5.39 -10.55
CA ILE A 23 -62.17 5.89 -11.93
C ILE A 23 -61.38 7.20 -11.96
N VAL A 24 -61.65 8.11 -11.03
CA VAL A 24 -60.87 9.36 -10.89
C VAL A 24 -59.40 9.05 -10.61
N ILE A 25 -59.12 8.10 -9.71
CA ILE A 25 -57.75 7.65 -9.43
C ILE A 25 -57.13 7.01 -10.69
N ALA A 26 -57.84 6.16 -11.42
CA ALA A 26 -57.31 5.52 -12.62
C ALA A 26 -56.99 6.52 -13.75
N ILE A 27 -57.76 7.60 -13.87
CA ILE A 27 -57.53 8.67 -14.86
C ILE A 27 -56.38 9.60 -14.42
N TRP A 28 -56.32 9.97 -13.14
CA TRP A 28 -55.33 10.91 -12.63
C TRP A 28 -53.99 10.28 -12.26
N ALA A 29 -53.96 9.00 -11.88
CA ALA A 29 -52.73 8.32 -11.46
C ALA A 29 -51.63 8.34 -12.54
N PRO A 30 -51.92 8.09 -13.84
CA PRO A 30 -50.91 8.22 -14.89
C PRO A 30 -50.36 9.64 -15.01
N ILE A 31 -51.22 10.66 -14.90
CA ILE A 31 -50.82 12.07 -14.99
C ILE A 31 -49.93 12.45 -13.79
N VAL A 32 -50.32 12.06 -12.58
CA VAL A 32 -49.53 12.29 -11.36
C VAL A 32 -48.20 11.54 -11.41
N LEU A 33 -48.16 10.31 -11.93
CA LEU A 33 -46.92 9.56 -12.14
C LEU A 33 -45.97 10.25 -13.12
N VAL A 34 -46.48 10.86 -14.20
CA VAL A 34 -45.65 11.67 -15.13
C VAL A 34 -45.04 12.86 -14.40
N TYR A 35 -45.79 13.57 -13.55
CA TYR A 35 -45.23 14.66 -12.74
C TYR A 35 -44.15 14.18 -11.76
N PHE A 36 -44.31 13.00 -11.14
CA PHE A 36 -43.25 12.43 -10.29
C PHE A 36 -42.00 12.05 -11.10
N MET A 37 -42.17 11.50 -12.30
CA MET A 37 -41.06 11.20 -13.21
C MET A 37 -40.33 12.48 -13.63
N ASP A 38 -41.06 13.53 -14.01
CA ASP A 38 -40.48 14.83 -14.36
C ASP A 38 -39.76 15.47 -13.18
N ALA A 39 -40.36 15.43 -11.98
CA ALA A 39 -39.72 15.91 -10.76
C ALA A 39 -38.42 15.15 -10.45
N GLN A 40 -38.38 13.84 -10.70
CA GLN A 40 -37.17 13.03 -10.54
C GLN A 40 -36.09 13.36 -11.57
N ILE A 41 -36.46 13.65 -12.81
CA ILE A 41 -35.53 14.13 -13.86
C ILE A 41 -34.95 15.48 -13.46
N TRP A 42 -35.80 16.45 -13.07
CA TRP A 42 -35.33 17.77 -12.62
C TRP A 42 -34.47 17.67 -11.37
N TYR A 43 -34.86 16.85 -10.39
CA TYR A 43 -34.06 16.58 -9.21
C TYR A 43 -32.69 16.02 -9.59
N ALA A 44 -32.61 15.04 -10.51
CA ALA A 44 -31.35 14.47 -10.96
C ALA A 44 -30.45 15.51 -11.66
N ILE A 45 -31.02 16.40 -12.47
CA ILE A 45 -30.28 17.49 -13.13
C ILE A 45 -29.73 18.47 -12.09
N TYR A 46 -30.59 18.96 -11.19
CA TYR A 46 -30.17 19.89 -10.14
C TYR A 46 -29.16 19.25 -9.19
N SER A 47 -29.39 18.02 -8.74
CA SER A 47 -28.46 17.31 -7.85
C SER A 47 -27.10 17.10 -8.50
N THR A 48 -27.06 16.84 -9.80
CA THR A 48 -25.80 16.70 -10.56
C THR A 48 -25.07 18.04 -10.69
N LEU A 49 -25.79 19.12 -11.00
CA LEU A 49 -25.21 20.47 -11.12
C LEU A 49 -24.69 20.97 -9.77
N PHE A 50 -25.52 20.97 -8.73
CA PHE A 50 -25.13 21.41 -7.39
C PHE A 50 -24.06 20.49 -6.79
N GLY A 51 -24.18 19.17 -7.00
CA GLY A 51 -23.16 18.20 -6.59
C GLY A 51 -21.83 18.43 -7.29
N GLY A 52 -21.83 18.76 -8.59
CA GLY A 52 -20.64 19.11 -9.35
C GLY A 52 -19.98 20.40 -8.86
N ILE A 53 -20.77 21.46 -8.62
CA ILE A 53 -20.29 22.74 -8.08
C ILE A 53 -19.70 22.54 -6.67
N HIS A 54 -20.44 21.86 -5.78
CA HIS A 54 -19.98 21.58 -4.43
C HIS A 54 -18.72 20.71 -4.43
N GLY A 55 -18.67 19.69 -5.29
CA GLY A 55 -17.50 18.83 -5.48
C GLY A 55 -16.26 19.61 -5.95
N ALA A 56 -16.44 20.57 -6.87
CA ALA A 56 -15.35 21.43 -7.30
C ALA A 56 -14.82 22.30 -6.15
N PHE A 57 -15.70 22.94 -5.36
CA PHE A 57 -15.32 23.72 -4.18
C PHE A 57 -14.67 22.86 -3.08
N SER A 58 -15.06 21.59 -2.97
CA SER A 58 -14.44 20.65 -2.04
C SER A 58 -13.13 20.02 -2.56
N HIS A 59 -12.62 20.48 -3.72
CA HIS A 59 -11.42 19.96 -4.38
C HIS A 59 -11.52 18.45 -4.70
N LEU A 60 -12.73 17.97 -4.98
CA LEU A 60 -13.00 16.57 -5.29
C LEU A 60 -12.50 16.24 -6.70
N GLY A 61 -11.49 15.37 -6.76
CA GLY A 61 -10.87 14.96 -8.01
C GLY A 61 -9.91 16.01 -8.56
N GLU A 62 -9.17 16.70 -7.72
CA GLU A 62 -8.10 17.60 -8.15
C GLU A 62 -6.91 16.81 -8.75
N ILE A 63 -6.67 15.60 -8.23
CA ILE A 63 -5.69 14.65 -8.78
C ILE A 63 -6.47 13.48 -9.37
N ARG A 64 -6.46 13.33 -10.70
CA ARG A 64 -7.18 12.26 -11.43
C ARG A 64 -6.28 11.35 -12.24
N THR A 65 -5.06 11.78 -12.53
CA THR A 65 -4.12 11.06 -13.39
C THR A 65 -2.75 10.97 -12.73
N LEU A 66 -1.95 9.98 -13.13
CA LEU A 66 -0.55 9.87 -12.71
C LEU A 66 0.26 11.12 -13.07
N GLY A 67 -0.03 11.76 -14.21
CA GLY A 67 0.62 13.01 -14.59
C GLY A 67 0.37 14.14 -13.58
N MET A 68 -0.88 14.31 -13.14
CA MET A 68 -1.26 15.29 -12.11
C MET A 68 -0.68 14.95 -10.73
N LEU A 69 -0.58 13.66 -10.41
CA LEU A 69 0.07 13.22 -9.18
C LEU A 69 1.55 13.62 -9.18
N ARG A 70 2.27 13.36 -10.28
CA ARG A 70 3.71 13.63 -10.39
C ARG A 70 4.01 15.12 -10.26
N SER A 71 3.23 15.98 -10.90
CA SER A 71 3.44 17.44 -10.81
C SER A 71 3.15 18.01 -9.42
N ARG A 72 2.38 17.30 -8.58
CA ARG A 72 1.99 17.75 -7.24
C ARG A 72 2.61 16.90 -6.12
N PHE A 73 3.46 15.94 -6.45
CA PHE A 73 3.96 14.98 -5.46
C PHE A 73 4.74 15.65 -4.34
N GLU A 74 5.47 16.74 -4.65
CA GLU A 74 6.19 17.53 -3.65
C GLU A 74 5.27 18.06 -2.52
N ALA A 75 4.01 18.39 -2.84
CA ALA A 75 3.04 18.87 -1.86
C ALA A 75 2.33 17.74 -1.09
N VAL A 76 2.47 16.48 -1.50
CA VAL A 76 1.79 15.33 -0.87
C VAL A 76 2.28 15.09 0.56
N PRO A 77 3.61 15.03 0.85
CA PRO A 77 4.10 14.84 2.22
C PRO A 77 3.66 15.94 3.19
N SER A 78 3.62 17.19 2.74
CA SER A 78 3.21 18.33 3.56
C SER A 78 1.70 18.31 3.82
N ALA A 79 0.89 18.01 2.79
CA ALA A 79 -0.55 17.81 2.93
C ALA A 79 -0.89 16.65 3.88
N PHE A 80 -0.16 15.54 3.77
CA PHE A 80 -0.26 14.39 4.67
C PHE A 80 -0.01 14.80 6.13
N LYS A 81 1.12 15.47 6.38
CA LYS A 81 1.50 15.96 7.71
C LYS A 81 0.41 16.87 8.31
N ASN A 82 -0.12 17.81 7.53
CA ASN A 82 -1.08 18.78 8.04
C ASN A 82 -2.45 18.17 8.40
N ARG A 83 -2.81 17.02 7.82
CA ARG A 83 -4.15 16.43 7.97
C ARG A 83 -4.23 15.26 8.93
N LEU A 84 -3.30 14.32 8.78
CA LEU A 84 -3.29 13.08 9.56
C LEU A 84 -2.41 13.19 10.80
N ALA A 85 -1.65 14.28 10.90
CA ALA A 85 -0.53 14.44 11.81
C ALA A 85 -0.33 15.90 12.27
N PRO A 86 -1.39 16.69 12.58
CA PRO A 86 -1.21 18.11 12.87
C PRO A 86 -0.29 18.29 14.09
N PRO A 87 0.82 19.04 13.96
CA PRO A 87 1.72 19.29 15.08
C PRO A 87 1.01 20.07 16.19
N ALA A 88 1.50 19.95 17.42
CA ALA A 88 1.12 20.91 18.46
C ALA A 88 1.51 22.32 18.00
N LYS A 89 0.72 23.35 18.37
CA LYS A 89 0.96 24.75 17.91
C LYS A 89 2.41 25.18 18.09
N ASP A 90 3.03 24.81 19.21
CA ASP A 90 4.41 25.17 19.56
C ASP A 90 5.50 24.49 18.70
N GLU A 91 5.22 23.32 18.12
CA GLU A 91 6.17 22.62 17.22
C GLU A 91 6.22 23.27 15.84
N SER A 92 5.08 23.76 15.35
CA SER A 92 4.98 24.36 14.01
C SER A 92 5.80 25.65 13.84
N GLU A 93 5.88 26.47 14.89
CA GLU A 93 6.62 27.73 14.86
C GLU A 93 8.15 27.54 14.93
N ARG A 94 8.63 26.46 15.55
CA ARG A 94 10.06 26.13 15.62
C ARG A 94 10.55 25.44 14.35
N GLU A 95 9.75 24.54 13.76
CA GLU A 95 10.14 23.82 12.54
C GLU A 95 10.26 24.73 11.31
N ASN A 96 9.49 25.82 11.23
CA ASN A 96 9.58 26.80 10.16
C ASN A 96 10.88 27.64 10.20
N LYS A 97 11.56 27.72 11.35
CA LYS A 97 12.79 28.52 11.51
C LYS A 97 14.07 27.80 11.04
N GLU A 98 14.06 26.47 10.94
CA GLU A 98 15.28 25.67 10.66
C GLU A 98 15.41 25.18 9.20
N ASN A 99 14.50 25.53 8.27
CA ASN A 99 14.46 25.03 6.87
C ASN A 99 14.46 23.49 6.71
N LEU A 100 14.41 22.73 7.81
CA LEU A 100 14.36 21.25 7.82
C LEU A 100 12.95 20.69 7.55
N PHE A 101 11.97 21.57 7.35
CA PHE A 101 10.55 21.22 7.26
C PHE A 101 10.24 20.20 6.13
N PRO A 102 10.77 20.33 4.90
CA PRO A 102 10.48 19.37 3.83
C PRO A 102 11.04 17.96 4.11
N ARG A 103 12.25 17.88 4.68
CA ARG A 103 12.91 16.60 5.01
C ARG A 103 12.21 15.85 6.14
N LYS A 104 11.78 16.56 7.18
CA LYS A 104 10.99 15.96 8.27
C LYS A 104 9.63 15.47 7.76
N ALA A 105 9.01 16.20 6.82
CA ALA A 105 7.73 15.80 6.24
C ALA A 105 7.84 14.55 5.37
N ILE A 106 8.83 14.49 4.45
CA ILE A 106 9.04 13.32 3.58
C ILE A 106 9.43 12.07 4.38
N ALA A 107 10.23 12.22 5.45
CA ALA A 107 10.62 11.12 6.34
C ALA A 107 9.42 10.48 7.05
N LYS A 108 8.50 11.30 7.57
CA LYS A 108 7.27 10.83 8.22
C LYS A 108 6.31 10.23 7.20
N PHE A 109 6.21 10.85 6.03
CA PHE A 109 5.37 10.39 4.93
C PHE A 109 5.83 9.04 4.37
N SER A 110 7.14 8.84 4.19
CA SER A 110 7.69 7.60 3.61
C SER A 110 7.31 6.36 4.43
N GLN A 111 7.12 6.49 5.74
CA GLN A 111 6.65 5.40 6.59
C GLN A 111 5.28 4.87 6.19
N VAL A 112 4.32 5.76 5.96
CA VAL A 112 2.96 5.34 5.57
C VAL A 112 2.88 5.04 4.08
N TRP A 113 3.58 5.83 3.27
CA TRP A 113 3.64 5.64 1.83
C TRP A 113 4.23 4.29 1.45
N ASN A 114 5.37 3.90 2.02
CA ASN A 114 6.01 2.64 1.68
C ASN A 114 5.16 1.43 2.07
N GLU A 115 4.47 1.47 3.22
CA GLU A 115 3.51 0.43 3.61
C GLU A 115 2.32 0.36 2.67
N PHE A 116 1.83 1.51 2.19
CA PHE A 116 0.80 1.56 1.16
C PHE A 116 1.29 0.97 -0.18
N ILE A 117 2.56 1.17 -0.56
CA ILE A 117 3.16 0.51 -1.73
C ILE A 117 3.30 -1.01 -1.49
N TYR A 118 3.76 -1.43 -0.31
CA TYR A 118 3.88 -2.84 0.04
C TYR A 118 2.52 -3.54 0.04
N SER A 119 1.44 -2.91 0.50
CA SER A 119 0.10 -3.53 0.47
C SER A 119 -0.34 -3.83 -0.96
N MET A 120 -0.13 -2.90 -1.90
CA MET A 120 -0.40 -3.15 -3.32
C MET A 120 0.49 -4.25 -3.91
N ARG A 121 1.75 -4.36 -3.47
CA ARG A 121 2.64 -5.46 -3.88
C ARG A 121 2.17 -6.81 -3.35
N MET A 122 1.69 -6.88 -2.11
CA MET A 122 1.14 -8.10 -1.49
C MET A 122 -0.22 -8.51 -2.09
N GLU A 123 -0.90 -7.58 -2.75
CA GLU A 123 -2.08 -7.83 -3.59
C GLU A 123 -1.74 -8.17 -5.05
N ASP A 124 -0.44 -8.21 -5.39
CA ASP A 124 0.07 -8.50 -6.73
C ASP A 124 -0.37 -7.49 -7.81
N LEU A 125 -0.82 -6.29 -7.38
CA LEU A 125 -1.20 -5.20 -8.29
C LEU A 125 0.02 -4.55 -8.97
N ILE A 126 1.19 -4.63 -8.33
CA ILE A 126 2.45 -4.08 -8.81
C ILE A 126 3.56 -5.15 -8.74
N SER A 127 4.57 -5.05 -9.61
CA SER A 127 5.76 -5.91 -9.61
C SER A 127 6.79 -5.48 -8.55
N ASN A 128 7.83 -6.29 -8.31
CA ASN A 128 8.97 -5.87 -7.48
C ASN A 128 9.65 -4.62 -8.06
N ARG A 129 9.76 -4.55 -9.40
CA ARG A 129 10.29 -3.37 -10.08
C ARG A 129 9.42 -2.13 -9.85
N ASP A 130 8.11 -2.23 -10.05
CA ASP A 130 7.19 -1.10 -9.85
C ASP A 130 7.20 -0.64 -8.38
N ARG A 131 7.26 -1.59 -7.44
CA ARG A 131 7.46 -1.30 -6.02
C ARG A 131 8.72 -0.46 -5.80
N ASP A 132 9.87 -0.92 -6.28
CA ASP A 132 11.15 -0.22 -6.04
C ASP A 132 11.21 1.16 -6.69
N LEU A 133 10.47 1.39 -7.78
CA LEU A 133 10.29 2.70 -8.40
C LEU A 133 9.43 3.66 -7.58
N LEU A 134 8.47 3.14 -6.81
CA LEU A 134 7.50 3.91 -6.04
C LEU A 134 7.95 4.18 -4.59
N LEU A 135 8.84 3.34 -4.05
CA LEU A 135 9.34 3.48 -2.68
C LEU A 135 10.13 4.78 -2.49
N VAL A 136 9.91 5.41 -1.34
CA VAL A 136 10.63 6.59 -0.87
C VAL A 136 11.61 6.12 0.21
N PRO A 137 12.91 6.41 0.14
CA PRO A 137 13.84 6.01 1.19
C PRO A 137 13.37 6.50 2.55
N TYR A 138 13.40 5.61 3.54
CA TYR A 138 13.38 6.03 4.93
C TYR A 138 14.64 6.86 5.13
N SER A 139 14.50 8.10 5.57
CA SER A 139 15.47 9.20 5.50
C SER A 139 16.77 8.97 6.29
N SER A 140 17.45 7.85 6.08
CA SER A 140 18.65 7.39 6.80
C SER A 140 19.93 7.67 6.05
N SER A 141 19.81 8.32 4.90
CA SER A 141 20.92 8.59 4.04
C SER A 141 21.73 9.76 4.58
N GLU A 142 23.05 9.57 4.54
CA GLU A 142 24.07 10.62 4.64
C GLU A 142 23.98 11.62 3.46
N VAL A 143 23.00 11.43 2.58
CA VAL A 143 22.73 12.20 1.37
C VAL A 143 22.15 13.57 1.75
N SER A 144 22.73 14.61 1.17
CA SER A 144 22.46 16.01 1.48
C SER A 144 21.16 16.53 0.86
N VAL A 145 20.40 15.73 0.11
CA VAL A 145 19.18 16.14 -0.61
C VAL A 145 17.96 15.27 -0.28
N VAL A 146 16.76 15.76 -0.60
CA VAL A 146 15.54 14.95 -0.54
C VAL A 146 15.63 13.84 -1.58
N GLN A 147 15.55 12.60 -1.12
CA GLN A 147 15.55 11.43 -1.99
C GLN A 147 14.15 11.15 -2.51
N TRP A 148 13.87 11.61 -3.71
CA TRP A 148 12.58 11.39 -4.36
C TRP A 148 12.46 9.96 -4.90
N PRO A 149 11.24 9.41 -4.97
CA PRO A 149 11.03 8.07 -5.51
C PRO A 149 11.41 8.01 -7.01
N PRO A 150 12.08 6.95 -7.49
CA PRO A 150 12.66 6.91 -8.84
C PRO A 150 11.68 7.19 -9.98
N PHE A 151 10.39 6.86 -9.83
CA PHE A 151 9.38 7.17 -10.85
C PHE A 151 9.23 8.69 -11.14
N LEU A 152 9.59 9.57 -10.20
CA LEU A 152 9.61 11.03 -10.44
C LEU A 152 10.88 11.48 -11.17
N LEU A 153 11.96 10.71 -11.04
CA LEU A 153 13.30 11.05 -11.52
C LEU A 153 13.60 10.48 -12.91
N ALA A 154 12.59 9.91 -13.57
CA ALA A 154 12.72 9.28 -14.87
C ALA A 154 13.38 10.20 -15.92
N SER A 155 14.41 9.68 -16.58
CA SER A 155 15.26 10.36 -17.57
C SER A 155 16.01 11.60 -17.08
N LYS A 156 15.86 12.03 -15.81
CA LYS A 156 16.47 13.28 -15.32
C LYS A 156 18.00 13.22 -15.33
N ILE A 157 18.58 12.10 -14.95
CA ILE A 157 20.04 11.92 -14.98
C ILE A 157 20.55 11.84 -16.42
N SER A 158 19.88 11.10 -17.30
CA SER A 158 20.26 11.02 -18.72
C SER A 158 20.21 12.40 -19.39
N ILE A 159 19.16 13.18 -19.12
CA ILE A 159 19.03 14.56 -19.60
C ILE A 159 20.16 15.44 -19.04
N ALA A 160 20.49 15.32 -17.74
CA ALA A 160 21.58 16.07 -17.14
C ALA A 160 22.95 15.72 -17.77
N LEU A 161 23.20 14.45 -18.07
CA LEU A 161 24.41 13.98 -18.76
C LEU A 161 24.49 14.52 -20.19
N GLU A 162 23.38 14.51 -20.94
CA GLU A 162 23.31 15.10 -22.29
C GLU A 162 23.54 16.62 -22.24
N MET A 163 22.90 17.32 -21.29
CA MET A 163 23.12 18.75 -21.07
C MET A 163 24.57 19.08 -20.74
N ALA A 164 25.25 18.26 -19.93
CA ALA A 164 26.66 18.43 -19.58
C ALA A 164 27.57 18.18 -20.79
N LYS A 165 27.33 17.11 -21.56
CA LYS A 165 28.09 16.77 -22.76
C LYS A 165 28.04 17.86 -23.83
N ASP A 166 26.84 18.40 -24.07
CA ASP A 166 26.61 19.41 -25.12
C ASP A 166 26.88 20.84 -24.64
N PHE A 167 27.34 21.01 -23.40
CA PHE A 167 27.62 22.32 -22.84
C PHE A 167 28.88 22.94 -23.47
N LYS A 168 28.69 24.08 -24.15
CA LYS A 168 29.77 24.85 -24.79
C LYS A 168 30.14 26.14 -24.05
N GLY A 169 29.50 26.39 -22.90
CA GLY A 169 29.77 27.59 -22.10
C GLY A 169 31.13 27.51 -21.40
N LYS A 170 31.64 28.68 -20.98
CA LYS A 170 32.89 28.79 -20.21
C LYS A 170 32.66 29.06 -18.72
N ASP A 171 31.40 29.26 -18.34
CA ASP A 171 30.98 29.54 -16.96
C ASP A 171 30.20 28.36 -16.40
N ASP A 172 30.63 27.88 -15.24
CA ASP A 172 29.95 26.85 -14.46
C ASP A 172 28.53 27.30 -14.11
N GLY A 173 28.35 28.58 -13.76
CA GLY A 173 27.08 29.12 -13.30
C GLY A 173 25.92 28.86 -14.28
N ASP A 174 26.18 28.95 -15.57
CA ASP A 174 25.20 28.66 -16.62
C ASP A 174 24.80 27.18 -16.70
N LEU A 175 25.76 26.26 -16.54
CA LEU A 175 25.48 24.80 -16.52
C LEU A 175 24.72 24.42 -15.25
N PHE A 176 25.22 24.85 -14.09
CA PHE A 176 24.58 24.58 -12.81
C PHE A 176 23.18 25.18 -12.76
N ARG A 177 22.94 26.40 -13.28
CA ARG A 177 21.59 27.00 -13.36
C ARG A 177 20.64 26.18 -14.23
N LYS A 178 21.11 25.58 -15.33
CA LYS A 178 20.28 24.69 -16.16
C LYS A 178 19.91 23.41 -15.41
N ILE A 179 20.88 22.76 -14.78
CA ILE A 179 20.66 21.51 -14.02
C ILE A 179 19.81 21.76 -12.76
N THR A 180 19.99 22.91 -12.10
CA THR A 180 19.25 23.25 -10.87
C THR A 180 17.89 23.90 -11.11
N SER A 181 17.52 24.17 -12.36
CA SER A 181 16.21 24.72 -12.71
C SER A 181 15.04 23.78 -12.37
N ASP A 182 15.29 22.48 -12.34
CA ASP A 182 14.34 21.45 -11.92
C ASP A 182 14.81 20.84 -10.60
N ASP A 183 14.02 21.02 -9.55
CA ASP A 183 14.31 20.50 -8.21
C ASP A 183 14.49 18.98 -8.19
N TYR A 184 13.72 18.24 -8.99
CA TYR A 184 13.87 16.79 -9.09
C TYR A 184 15.19 16.41 -9.76
N MET A 185 15.59 17.12 -10.81
CA MET A 185 16.87 16.89 -11.50
C MET A 185 18.05 17.21 -10.58
N ARG A 186 17.99 18.34 -9.87
CA ARG A 186 18.99 18.72 -8.87
C ARG A 186 19.16 17.65 -7.80
N SER A 187 18.05 17.20 -7.20
CA SER A 187 18.08 16.13 -6.19
C SER A 187 18.62 14.83 -6.76
N ALA A 188 18.24 14.43 -7.97
CA ALA A 188 18.70 13.18 -8.58
C ALA A 188 20.21 13.16 -8.85
N VAL A 189 20.77 14.27 -9.35
CA VAL A 189 22.22 14.37 -9.64
C VAL A 189 23.04 14.31 -8.36
N ILE A 190 22.67 15.08 -7.34
CA ILE A 190 23.38 15.09 -6.05
C ILE A 190 23.26 13.73 -5.37
N GLU A 191 22.05 13.16 -5.33
CA GLU A 191 21.82 11.83 -4.76
C GLU A 191 22.64 10.74 -5.46
N CYS A 192 22.72 10.78 -6.80
CA CYS A 192 23.48 9.82 -7.58
C CYS A 192 24.97 9.87 -7.23
N TYR A 193 25.53 11.08 -7.12
CA TYR A 193 26.94 11.28 -6.76
C TYR A 193 27.24 10.78 -5.34
N GLU A 194 26.47 11.22 -4.34
CA GLU A 194 26.70 10.85 -2.94
C GLU A 194 26.46 9.35 -2.70
N THR A 195 25.41 8.77 -3.31
CA THR A 195 25.13 7.33 -3.18
C THR A 195 26.22 6.49 -3.84
N LEU A 196 26.74 6.93 -5.00
CA LEU A 196 27.85 6.24 -5.67
C LEU A 196 29.12 6.29 -4.81
N ARG A 197 29.45 7.46 -4.25
CA ARG A 197 30.56 7.63 -3.31
C ARG A 197 30.44 6.66 -2.14
N ASP A 198 29.28 6.62 -1.49
CA ASP A 198 29.06 5.77 -0.31
C ASP A 198 29.14 4.28 -0.65
N ILE A 199 28.62 3.85 -1.81
CA ILE A 199 28.68 2.46 -2.28
C ILE A 199 30.13 2.04 -2.54
N ILE A 200 30.89 2.84 -3.29
CA ILE A 200 32.30 2.52 -3.59
C ILE A 200 33.12 2.56 -2.31
N TYR A 201 32.95 3.59 -1.48
CA TYR A 201 33.70 3.72 -0.23
C TYR A 201 33.49 2.54 0.71
N ALA A 202 32.24 2.05 0.83
CA ALA A 202 31.92 0.90 1.65
C ALA A 202 32.45 -0.42 1.06
N LEU A 203 32.56 -0.53 -0.27
CA LEU A 203 33.08 -1.71 -0.95
C LEU A 203 34.61 -1.86 -0.83
N LEU A 204 35.35 -0.76 -0.72
CA LEU A 204 36.81 -0.78 -0.61
C LEU A 204 37.24 -1.22 0.80
N GLU A 205 38.19 -2.16 0.90
CA GLU A 205 38.77 -2.55 2.19
C GLU A 205 39.99 -1.69 2.56
N LEU A 206 40.90 -1.48 1.60
CA LEU A 206 42.18 -0.82 1.81
C LEU A 206 42.01 0.69 2.05
N GLU A 207 42.68 1.23 3.09
CA GLU A 207 42.63 2.66 3.39
C GLU A 207 43.33 3.48 2.31
N SER A 208 44.35 2.93 1.63
CA SER A 208 45.01 3.57 0.48
C SER A 208 44.02 3.85 -0.68
N ASP A 209 43.19 2.87 -1.03
CA ASP A 209 42.17 3.03 -2.07
C ASP A 209 41.05 3.98 -1.62
N LYS A 210 40.66 3.96 -0.33
CA LYS A 210 39.72 4.93 0.25
C LYS A 210 40.27 6.36 0.21
N MET A 211 41.55 6.55 0.46
CA MET A 211 42.20 7.87 0.39
C MET A 211 42.18 8.44 -1.03
N ILE A 212 42.38 7.61 -2.05
CA ILE A 212 42.25 8.02 -3.45
C ILE A 212 40.81 8.48 -3.74
N LEU A 213 39.80 7.71 -3.31
CA LEU A 213 38.40 8.09 -3.47
C LEU A 213 38.05 9.39 -2.74
N ARG A 214 38.55 9.58 -1.50
CA ARG A 214 38.38 10.82 -0.74
C ARG A 214 38.99 12.02 -1.45
N ASN A 215 40.20 11.89 -2.00
CA ASN A 215 40.86 12.96 -2.74
C ASN A 215 40.09 13.34 -4.02
N ILE A 216 39.57 12.34 -4.75
CA ILE A 216 38.70 12.60 -5.91
C ILE A 216 37.45 13.38 -5.48
N CYS A 217 36.80 12.97 -4.39
CA CYS A 217 35.61 13.66 -3.89
C CYS A 217 35.93 15.09 -3.44
N TYR A 218 37.06 15.28 -2.75
CA TYR A 218 37.53 16.59 -2.32
C TYR A 218 37.77 17.53 -3.51
N GLU A 219 38.43 17.06 -4.58
CA GLU A 219 38.66 17.86 -5.78
C GLU A 219 37.34 18.23 -6.50
N VAL A 220 36.36 17.32 -6.53
CA VAL A 220 35.02 17.61 -7.06
C VAL A 220 34.35 18.71 -6.24
N GLU A 221 34.28 18.54 -4.92
CA GLU A 221 33.62 19.48 -4.00
C GLU A 221 34.30 20.87 -4.03
N GLN A 222 35.64 20.92 -3.97
CA GLN A 222 36.40 22.17 -4.07
C GLN A 222 36.24 22.88 -5.42
N SER A 223 36.21 22.13 -6.52
CA SER A 223 36.01 22.71 -7.85
C SER A 223 34.62 23.33 -8.01
N ILE A 224 33.60 22.73 -7.40
CA ILE A 224 32.23 23.25 -7.37
C ILE A 224 32.17 24.53 -6.52
N GLU A 225 32.74 24.52 -5.31
CA GLU A 225 32.75 25.69 -4.41
C GLU A 225 33.43 26.91 -5.03
N GLN A 226 34.50 26.67 -5.79
CA GLN A 226 35.31 27.72 -6.41
C GLN A 226 34.77 28.19 -7.76
N GLY A 227 33.73 27.52 -8.31
CA GLY A 227 33.18 27.81 -9.64
C GLY A 227 34.17 27.55 -10.78
N ARG A 228 34.96 26.48 -10.67
CA ARG A 228 36.00 26.09 -11.63
C ARG A 228 35.87 24.63 -12.10
N PHE A 229 34.71 24.02 -11.97
CA PHE A 229 34.41 22.64 -12.28
C PHE A 229 34.67 22.29 -13.76
N ILE A 230 34.18 23.07 -14.72
CA ILE A 230 34.38 22.79 -16.16
C ILE A 230 35.86 22.91 -16.57
N ASN A 231 36.65 23.68 -15.80
CA ASN A 231 38.09 23.82 -16.05
C ASN A 231 38.90 22.62 -15.57
N HIS A 232 38.42 21.85 -14.59
CA HIS A 232 39.15 20.71 -14.03
C HIS A 232 38.56 19.34 -14.46
N PHE A 233 37.32 19.32 -14.94
CA PHE A 233 36.59 18.11 -15.34
C PHE A 233 36.07 18.22 -16.78
N LYS A 234 36.39 17.23 -17.62
CA LYS A 234 35.87 17.12 -18.99
C LYS A 234 34.47 16.50 -18.97
N MET A 235 33.48 17.23 -19.50
CA MET A 235 32.09 16.77 -19.55
C MET A 235 31.81 15.77 -20.70
N SER A 236 32.69 15.71 -21.72
CA SER A 236 32.48 14.86 -22.91
C SER A 236 32.45 13.37 -22.61
N GLU A 237 33.21 12.93 -21.60
CA GLU A 237 33.40 11.52 -21.24
C GLU A 237 32.44 11.02 -20.14
N GLN A 238 31.58 11.90 -19.60
CA GLN A 238 30.59 11.51 -18.58
C GLN A 238 29.59 10.43 -19.04
N PRO A 239 29.10 10.41 -20.29
CA PRO A 239 28.24 9.32 -20.77
C PRO A 239 28.94 7.96 -20.77
N GLN A 240 30.24 7.92 -21.09
CA GLN A 240 31.03 6.68 -21.07
C GLN A 240 31.17 6.14 -19.64
N LEU A 241 31.39 7.04 -18.67
CA LEU A 241 31.37 6.68 -17.25
C LEU A 241 30.00 6.11 -16.84
N SER A 242 28.91 6.74 -17.26
CA SER A 242 27.55 6.27 -16.96
C SER A 242 27.29 4.84 -17.48
N GLU A 243 27.76 4.51 -18.69
CA GLU A 243 27.60 3.16 -19.27
C GLU A 243 28.41 2.11 -18.47
N LYS A 244 29.63 2.45 -18.06
CA LYS A 244 30.47 1.57 -17.22
C LYS A 244 29.89 1.41 -15.82
N LEU A 245 29.34 2.46 -15.22
CA LEU A 245 28.63 2.42 -13.94
C LEU A 245 27.38 1.53 -14.03
N GLU A 246 26.60 1.62 -15.12
CA GLU A 246 25.47 0.73 -15.32
C GLU A 246 25.91 -0.75 -15.33
N LYS A 247 27.00 -1.07 -16.04
CA LYS A 247 27.56 -2.42 -16.07
C LYS A 247 28.02 -2.86 -14.67
N PHE A 248 28.70 -1.99 -13.94
CA PHE A 248 29.16 -2.26 -12.57
C PHE A 248 28.00 -2.61 -11.64
N LEU A 249 26.95 -1.78 -11.62
CA LEU A 249 25.79 -2.00 -10.76
C LEU A 249 25.02 -3.27 -11.12
N LYS A 250 24.95 -3.66 -12.40
CA LYS A 250 24.36 -4.95 -12.81
C LYS A 250 25.15 -6.13 -12.26
N LEU A 251 26.47 -6.05 -12.23
CA LEU A 251 27.33 -7.10 -11.65
C LEU A 251 27.15 -7.17 -10.13
N LEU A 252 27.03 -6.03 -9.44
CA LEU A 252 26.77 -6.01 -7.99
C LEU A 252 25.40 -6.59 -7.61
N LEU A 253 24.43 -6.57 -8.54
CA LEU A 253 23.08 -7.09 -8.33
C LEU A 253 22.89 -8.54 -8.81
N ALA A 254 23.91 -9.15 -9.43
CA ALA A 254 23.83 -10.51 -9.96
C ALA A 254 23.53 -11.53 -8.86
N GLU A 255 22.78 -12.58 -9.19
CA GLU A 255 22.56 -13.71 -8.29
C GLU A 255 23.86 -14.50 -8.07
N SER A 256 23.98 -15.16 -6.91
CA SER A 256 25.21 -15.85 -6.47
C SER A 256 25.75 -16.89 -7.46
N GLU A 257 24.89 -17.44 -8.33
CA GLU A 257 25.28 -18.42 -9.36
C GLU A 257 26.02 -17.81 -10.57
N HIS A 258 25.96 -16.48 -10.76
CA HIS A 258 26.62 -15.75 -11.85
C HIS A 258 27.68 -14.76 -11.34
N PHE A 259 28.08 -14.91 -10.08
CA PHE A 259 29.00 -14.03 -9.40
C PHE A 259 30.44 -14.23 -9.89
N SER A 260 31.08 -13.16 -10.39
CA SER A 260 32.47 -13.19 -10.85
C SER A 260 33.24 -12.02 -10.25
N GLU A 261 33.94 -12.28 -9.15
CA GLU A 261 34.80 -11.30 -8.45
C GLU A 261 35.78 -10.58 -9.40
N PRO A 262 36.50 -11.27 -10.31
CA PRO A 262 37.45 -10.61 -11.20
C PRO A 262 36.78 -9.62 -12.15
N GLN A 263 35.53 -9.89 -12.56
CA GLN A 263 34.80 -8.98 -13.44
C GLN A 263 34.41 -7.68 -12.72
N ILE A 264 34.03 -7.78 -11.44
CA ILE A 264 33.68 -6.60 -10.61
C ILE A 264 34.92 -5.72 -10.42
N ILE A 265 36.05 -6.34 -10.05
CA ILE A 265 37.34 -5.65 -9.86
C ILE A 265 37.75 -4.95 -11.15
N ASN A 266 37.75 -5.65 -12.29
CA ASN A 266 38.13 -5.07 -13.59
C ASN A 266 37.24 -3.89 -13.97
N VAL A 267 35.93 -3.99 -13.77
CA VAL A 267 35.01 -2.89 -14.08
C VAL A 267 35.19 -1.70 -13.13
N LEU A 268 35.47 -1.94 -11.85
CA LEU A 268 35.78 -0.88 -10.90
C LEU A 268 37.09 -0.17 -11.25
N GLN A 269 38.13 -0.90 -11.63
CA GLN A 269 39.40 -0.35 -12.10
C GLN A 269 39.21 0.47 -13.39
N ASP A 270 38.42 -0.03 -14.34
CA ASP A 270 38.03 0.73 -15.53
C ASP A 270 37.34 2.06 -15.17
N ILE A 271 36.40 2.03 -14.21
CA ILE A 271 35.69 3.22 -13.74
C ILE A 271 36.66 4.23 -13.13
N MET A 272 37.54 3.78 -12.22
CA MET A 272 38.51 4.66 -11.58
C MET A 272 39.48 5.25 -12.60
N LYS A 273 39.90 4.46 -13.60
CA LYS A 273 40.75 4.92 -14.69
C LYS A 273 40.07 6.02 -15.51
N ILE A 274 38.82 5.82 -15.92
CA ILE A 274 38.03 6.81 -16.66
C ILE A 274 37.92 8.11 -15.85
N ILE A 275 37.63 8.02 -14.55
CA ILE A 275 37.54 9.19 -13.68
C ILE A 275 38.87 9.95 -13.66
N THR A 276 40.00 9.26 -13.43
CA THR A 276 41.30 9.92 -13.22
C THR A 276 42.03 10.35 -14.49
N GLN A 277 41.80 9.67 -15.62
CA GLN A 277 42.55 9.90 -16.88
C GLN A 277 41.73 10.63 -17.93
N ASP A 278 40.44 10.29 -18.04
CA ASP A 278 39.59 10.77 -19.14
C ASP A 278 38.74 11.96 -18.69
N ILE A 279 38.25 11.96 -17.44
CA ILE A 279 37.40 13.03 -16.91
C ILE A 279 38.22 14.12 -16.21
N MET A 280 39.07 13.77 -15.23
CA MET A 280 39.87 14.75 -14.48
C MET A 280 41.11 15.17 -15.27
N ILE A 281 41.32 16.48 -15.43
CA ILE A 281 42.51 16.98 -16.16
C ILE A 281 43.81 16.71 -15.38
N ASP A 282 43.77 16.87 -14.06
CA ASP A 282 44.92 16.67 -13.16
C ASP A 282 44.83 15.37 -12.33
N GLY A 283 43.97 14.42 -12.71
CA GLY A 283 43.68 13.23 -11.90
C GLY A 283 44.87 12.29 -11.69
N HIS A 284 45.87 12.30 -12.58
CA HIS A 284 47.12 11.54 -12.44
C HIS A 284 47.92 11.96 -11.19
N LYS A 285 47.88 13.23 -10.78
CA LYS A 285 48.58 13.72 -9.59
C LYS A 285 48.05 13.13 -8.29
N ILE A 286 46.76 12.82 -8.24
CA ILE A 286 46.10 12.18 -7.08
C ILE A 286 46.55 10.72 -6.95
N LEU A 287 46.73 10.05 -8.08
CA LEU A 287 47.27 8.69 -8.11
C LEU A 287 48.74 8.69 -7.67
N GLU A 288 49.49 9.75 -7.98
CA GLU A 288 50.91 9.88 -7.67
C GLU A 288 51.20 10.24 -6.20
N SER A 289 50.40 11.14 -5.60
CA SER A 289 50.58 11.60 -4.21
C SER A 289 50.40 10.51 -3.14
N THR A 290 49.76 9.40 -3.50
CA THR A 290 49.45 8.28 -2.59
C THR A 290 50.52 7.17 -2.65
N HIS A 291 51.60 7.33 -3.41
CA HIS A 291 52.70 6.34 -3.54
C HIS A 291 53.67 6.26 -2.34
N HIS A 292 53.40 6.98 -1.25
CA HIS A 292 54.28 7.02 -0.09
C HIS A 292 53.70 6.30 1.13
N ALA A 293 53.49 4.98 1.03
CA ALA A 293 53.61 4.06 2.17
C ALA A 293 53.46 2.60 1.72
N GLU A 294 54.38 1.79 2.23
CA GLU A 294 54.42 0.33 2.30
C GLU A 294 55.11 -0.47 1.18
N ASP A 295 55.86 -1.43 1.69
CA ASP A 295 57.05 -2.08 1.18
C ASP A 295 56.70 -3.28 0.28
N GLY A 296 57.47 -3.48 -0.80
CA GLY A 296 57.77 -4.81 -1.34
C GLY A 296 56.71 -5.64 -2.07
N LYS A 297 55.43 -5.25 -2.18
CA LYS A 297 54.46 -5.93 -3.07
C LYS A 297 53.58 -4.92 -3.80
N THR A 298 53.74 -4.84 -5.12
CA THR A 298 52.76 -4.21 -6.02
C THR A 298 51.47 -5.05 -6.06
N GLU A 299 50.67 -5.00 -5.00
CA GLU A 299 49.25 -5.35 -5.09
C GLU A 299 48.61 -4.33 -6.05
N GLN A 300 47.83 -4.78 -7.03
CA GLN A 300 47.21 -3.84 -7.96
C GLN A 300 46.10 -3.09 -7.22
N ARG A 301 45.94 -1.79 -7.50
CA ARG A 301 44.96 -0.95 -6.79
C ARG A 301 43.54 -1.45 -7.01
N PHE A 302 42.66 -1.30 -6.01
CA PHE A 302 41.25 -1.69 -6.06
C PHE A 302 40.98 -3.20 -6.22
N GLU A 303 41.92 -4.08 -5.84
CA GLU A 303 41.73 -5.54 -5.86
C GLU A 303 40.95 -6.10 -4.66
N ARG A 304 41.11 -5.51 -3.46
CA ARG A 304 40.48 -6.00 -2.22
C ARG A 304 39.15 -5.31 -1.95
N LEU A 305 38.07 -6.06 -2.20
CA LEU A 305 36.69 -5.61 -2.02
C LEU A 305 35.99 -6.43 -0.92
N ASP A 306 35.18 -5.76 -0.10
CA ASP A 306 34.34 -6.38 0.93
C ASP A 306 33.14 -7.08 0.27
N PHE A 307 33.35 -8.29 -0.23
CA PHE A 307 32.28 -9.12 -0.81
C PHE A 307 31.22 -9.57 0.21
N PRO A 308 31.54 -9.85 1.50
CA PRO A 308 30.52 -10.08 2.53
C PRO A 308 29.49 -8.95 2.65
N LEU A 309 29.88 -7.70 2.40
CA LEU A 309 28.96 -6.56 2.38
C LEU A 309 27.82 -6.71 1.36
N MET A 310 28.02 -7.45 0.28
CA MET A 310 26.99 -7.68 -0.75
C MET A 310 25.80 -8.51 -0.23
N LEU A 311 25.99 -9.26 0.85
CA LEU A 311 24.92 -9.98 1.55
C LEU A 311 24.10 -9.05 2.47
N ASN A 312 24.62 -7.87 2.80
CA ASN A 312 23.90 -6.90 3.61
C ASN A 312 22.72 -6.31 2.83
N LYS A 313 21.51 -6.59 3.32
CA LYS A 313 20.25 -6.13 2.73
C LYS A 313 20.19 -4.61 2.55
N SER A 314 20.66 -3.85 3.53
CA SER A 314 20.60 -2.37 3.50
C SER A 314 21.53 -1.79 2.43
N TRP A 315 22.72 -2.36 2.27
CA TRP A 315 23.66 -1.96 1.24
C TRP A 315 23.16 -2.35 -0.15
N LYS A 316 22.65 -3.58 -0.31
CA LYS A 316 22.02 -4.03 -1.56
C LYS A 316 20.86 -3.13 -1.99
N GLU A 317 20.06 -2.63 -1.06
CA GLU A 317 18.99 -1.65 -1.34
C GLU A 317 19.53 -0.33 -1.89
N LYS A 318 20.67 0.17 -1.39
CA LYS A 318 21.35 1.35 -1.95
C LYS A 318 21.80 1.09 -3.40
N VAL A 319 22.36 -0.10 -3.68
CA VAL A 319 22.80 -0.49 -5.04
C VAL A 319 21.61 -0.59 -6.00
N VAL A 320 20.51 -1.25 -5.59
CA VAL A 320 19.27 -1.32 -6.39
C VAL A 320 18.77 0.09 -6.68
N ARG A 321 18.75 0.96 -5.67
CA ARG A 321 18.30 2.34 -5.83
C ARG A 321 19.15 3.13 -6.83
N LEU A 322 20.47 3.09 -6.70
CA LEU A 322 21.37 3.78 -7.62
C LEU A 322 21.22 3.24 -9.05
N HIS A 323 21.07 1.93 -9.21
CA HIS A 323 20.81 1.29 -10.49
C HIS A 323 19.52 1.80 -11.13
N LEU A 324 18.45 1.98 -10.33
CA LEU A 324 17.20 2.56 -10.82
C LEU A 324 17.38 4.04 -11.18
N LEU A 325 18.05 4.86 -10.36
CA LEU A 325 18.27 6.28 -10.67
C LEU A 325 18.94 6.48 -12.04
N LEU A 326 19.95 5.67 -12.36
CA LEU A 326 20.69 5.76 -13.63
C LEU A 326 19.90 5.23 -14.83
N ASN A 327 19.08 4.18 -14.64
CA ASN A 327 18.47 3.44 -15.77
C ASN A 327 16.99 3.68 -15.98
N VAL A 328 16.33 4.45 -15.11
CA VAL A 328 14.90 4.71 -15.24
C VAL A 328 14.65 5.69 -16.39
N LYS A 329 14.17 5.11 -17.51
CA LYS A 329 13.76 5.82 -18.73
C LYS A 329 12.31 6.29 -18.65
N GLU A 330 11.85 6.94 -19.72
CA GLU A 330 10.47 7.44 -19.89
C GLU A 330 9.37 6.40 -19.68
N SER A 331 9.65 5.09 -19.82
CA SER A 331 8.66 4.04 -19.55
C SER A 331 8.15 4.06 -18.09
N ALA A 332 8.90 4.64 -17.15
CA ALA A 332 8.46 4.83 -15.77
C ALA A 332 7.40 5.93 -15.59
N ILE A 333 7.11 6.73 -16.61
CA ILE A 333 6.03 7.73 -16.58
C ILE A 333 4.66 7.07 -16.33
N ASN A 334 4.51 5.82 -16.78
CA ASN A 334 3.28 5.05 -16.69
C ASN A 334 3.26 4.06 -15.51
N VAL A 335 4.19 4.17 -14.56
CA VAL A 335 4.26 3.27 -13.39
C VAL A 335 3.36 3.78 -12.25
N PRO A 336 2.56 2.91 -11.61
CA PRO A 336 2.32 1.51 -11.96
C PRO A 336 1.39 1.37 -13.18
N GLN A 337 1.54 0.30 -13.96
CA GLN A 337 0.69 0.08 -15.15
C GLN A 337 -0.74 -0.36 -14.80
N ASN A 338 -0.90 -1.08 -13.69
CA ASN A 338 -2.19 -1.63 -13.26
C ASN A 338 -3.19 -0.51 -12.94
N LEU A 339 -4.41 -0.61 -13.52
CA LEU A 339 -5.44 0.42 -13.39
C LEU A 339 -5.95 0.57 -11.95
N GLU A 340 -6.06 -0.53 -11.21
CA GLU A 340 -6.50 -0.52 -9.81
C GLU A 340 -5.44 0.10 -8.91
N ALA A 341 -4.15 -0.21 -9.12
CA ALA A 341 -3.05 0.46 -8.43
C ALA A 341 -3.05 1.98 -8.69
N ARG A 342 -3.21 2.39 -9.96
CA ARG A 342 -3.34 3.80 -10.33
C ARG A 342 -4.51 4.48 -9.64
N ARG A 343 -5.67 3.83 -9.60
CA ARG A 343 -6.88 4.33 -8.95
C ARG A 343 -6.64 4.54 -7.45
N ARG A 344 -6.05 3.57 -6.76
CA ARG A 344 -5.75 3.65 -5.32
C ARG A 344 -4.75 4.75 -5.00
N ILE A 345 -3.65 4.86 -5.74
CA ILE A 345 -2.65 5.92 -5.53
C ILE A 345 -3.26 7.30 -5.75
N THR A 346 -4.00 7.46 -6.85
CA THR A 346 -4.65 8.72 -7.19
C THR A 346 -5.69 9.10 -6.15
N PHE A 347 -6.49 8.13 -5.67
CA PHE A 347 -7.46 8.33 -4.60
C PHE A 347 -6.79 8.75 -3.29
N PHE A 348 -5.72 8.06 -2.89
CA PHE A 348 -4.94 8.40 -1.71
C PHE A 348 -4.44 9.84 -1.78
N ALA A 349 -3.76 10.21 -2.88
CA ALA A 349 -3.23 11.56 -3.04
C ALA A 349 -4.35 12.61 -3.05
N ASN A 350 -5.43 12.38 -3.81
CA ASN A 350 -6.58 13.28 -3.87
C ASN A 350 -7.22 13.49 -2.49
N SER A 351 -7.35 12.45 -1.68
CA SER A 351 -7.89 12.55 -0.32
C SER A 351 -7.09 13.49 0.59
N LEU A 352 -5.82 13.74 0.31
CA LEU A 352 -4.99 14.67 1.07
C LEU A 352 -5.24 16.14 0.70
N PHE A 353 -5.91 16.42 -0.42
CA PHE A 353 -6.24 17.77 -0.88
C PHE A 353 -7.73 18.11 -0.77
N MET A 354 -8.63 17.11 -0.74
CA MET A 354 -10.08 17.31 -0.58
C MET A 354 -10.47 18.00 0.74
N ASN A 355 -11.36 18.98 0.81
CA ASN A 355 -11.73 19.56 2.11
C ASN A 355 -12.40 18.53 3.05
N MET A 356 -11.67 17.98 4.03
CA MET A 356 -12.13 16.98 4.99
C MET A 356 -11.81 17.39 6.43
N PRO A 357 -12.64 17.00 7.43
CA PRO A 357 -12.35 17.23 8.84
C PRO A 357 -11.00 16.63 9.26
N LYS A 358 -10.32 17.29 10.21
CA LYS A 358 -9.07 16.76 10.77
C LYS A 358 -9.33 15.48 11.53
N ALA A 359 -8.52 14.46 11.28
CA ALA A 359 -8.66 13.17 11.96
C ALA A 359 -8.25 13.31 13.44
N PRO A 360 -9.05 12.77 14.39
CA PRO A 360 -8.61 12.64 15.77
C PRO A 360 -7.47 11.62 15.86
N LYS A 361 -6.70 11.66 16.96
CA LYS A 361 -5.77 10.57 17.29
C LYS A 361 -6.56 9.26 17.43
N VAL A 362 -5.98 8.12 17.04
CA VAL A 362 -6.68 6.81 17.05
C VAL A 362 -7.26 6.49 18.43
N GLN A 363 -6.54 6.80 19.52
CA GLN A 363 -7.05 6.65 20.89
C GLN A 363 -8.40 7.35 21.15
N ASN A 364 -8.63 8.50 20.50
CA ASN A 364 -9.82 9.34 20.66
C ASN A 364 -10.88 9.06 19.57
N MET A 365 -10.59 8.18 18.62
CA MET A 365 -11.55 7.76 17.60
C MET A 365 -12.67 6.93 18.23
N LEU A 366 -13.89 7.05 17.69
CA LEU A 366 -15.00 6.15 18.02
C LEU A 366 -14.70 4.75 17.48
N SER A 367 -14.92 3.74 18.31
CA SER A 367 -14.86 2.36 17.85
C SER A 367 -16.01 2.07 16.90
N PHE A 368 -15.79 1.21 15.91
CA PHE A 368 -16.82 0.77 14.99
C PHE A 368 -16.67 -0.71 14.68
N SER A 369 -17.79 -1.33 14.37
CA SER A 369 -17.85 -2.76 14.05
C SER A 369 -18.51 -2.96 12.69
N VAL A 370 -18.00 -3.94 11.94
CA VAL A 370 -18.57 -4.32 10.64
C VAL A 370 -19.20 -5.70 10.78
N LEU A 371 -20.41 -5.86 10.23
CA LEU A 371 -21.13 -7.12 10.20
C LEU A 371 -21.31 -7.58 8.74
N THR A 372 -20.85 -8.79 8.43
CA THR A 372 -21.07 -9.42 7.12
C THR A 372 -21.89 -10.70 7.29
N PRO A 373 -23.08 -10.80 6.66
CA PRO A 373 -23.82 -12.06 6.61
C PRO A 373 -23.13 -13.06 5.68
N TYR A 374 -23.04 -14.31 6.12
CA TYR A 374 -22.47 -15.42 5.35
C TYR A 374 -23.23 -16.70 5.68
N PHE A 375 -23.52 -17.53 4.68
CA PHE A 375 -24.29 -18.75 4.92
C PHE A 375 -23.43 -19.99 4.76
N LYS A 376 -23.19 -20.44 3.53
CA LYS A 376 -22.55 -21.74 3.27
C LYS A 376 -21.67 -21.75 2.02
N GLU A 377 -21.41 -20.58 1.44
CA GLU A 377 -20.63 -20.43 0.22
C GLU A 377 -19.20 -20.89 0.45
N ASP A 378 -18.54 -21.49 -0.55
CA ASP A 378 -17.17 -21.93 -0.36
C ASP A 378 -16.24 -20.76 -0.03
N VAL A 379 -15.36 -20.96 0.95
CA VAL A 379 -14.47 -19.89 1.44
C VAL A 379 -13.21 -19.81 0.61
N LEU A 380 -12.62 -20.96 0.30
CA LEU A 380 -11.47 -21.11 -0.58
C LEU A 380 -11.79 -22.17 -1.63
N TYR A 381 -11.30 -21.99 -2.85
CA TYR A 381 -11.37 -23.02 -3.88
C TYR A 381 -10.57 -24.27 -3.48
N SER A 382 -11.12 -25.44 -3.79
CA SER A 382 -10.39 -26.71 -3.73
C SER A 382 -9.44 -26.87 -4.93
N GLU A 383 -8.42 -27.72 -4.83
CA GLU A 383 -7.52 -27.97 -5.96
C GLU A 383 -8.25 -28.58 -7.17
N ASP A 384 -9.23 -29.43 -6.89
CA ASP A 384 -10.02 -30.10 -7.91
C ASP A 384 -10.90 -29.08 -8.67
N GLU A 385 -11.53 -28.14 -7.97
CA GLU A 385 -12.31 -27.05 -8.59
C GLU A 385 -11.48 -26.14 -9.49
N LEU A 386 -10.19 -25.94 -9.15
CA LEU A 386 -9.29 -25.11 -9.94
C LEU A 386 -8.88 -25.78 -11.25
N LYS A 387 -8.73 -27.11 -11.23
CA LYS A 387 -8.27 -27.91 -12.37
C LYS A 387 -9.42 -28.44 -13.22
N LYS A 388 -10.63 -28.55 -12.64
CA LYS A 388 -11.81 -29.02 -13.36
C LYS A 388 -12.15 -28.08 -14.51
N GLU A 389 -12.27 -28.67 -15.69
CA GLU A 389 -12.65 -27.97 -16.92
C GLU A 389 -14.18 -27.88 -17.02
N ASN A 390 -14.66 -26.72 -17.47
CA ASN A 390 -16.07 -26.53 -17.83
C ASN A 390 -16.38 -27.18 -19.19
N GLU A 391 -17.63 -27.06 -19.66
CA GLU A 391 -18.09 -27.60 -20.95
C GLU A 391 -17.24 -27.14 -22.14
N ASP A 392 -16.64 -25.95 -22.06
CA ASP A 392 -15.74 -25.36 -23.06
C ASP A 392 -14.26 -25.79 -22.91
N GLY A 393 -13.92 -26.71 -22.01
CA GLY A 393 -12.54 -27.13 -21.74
C GLY A 393 -11.72 -26.09 -20.93
N ILE A 394 -12.38 -25.08 -20.36
CA ILE A 394 -11.72 -23.99 -19.63
C ILE A 394 -11.78 -24.26 -18.12
N SER A 395 -10.62 -24.26 -17.47
CA SER A 395 -10.52 -24.37 -16.01
C SER A 395 -10.71 -23.03 -15.30
N THR A 396 -11.21 -23.05 -14.07
CA THR A 396 -11.38 -21.85 -13.23
C THR A 396 -10.08 -21.06 -13.08
N LEU A 397 -8.95 -21.77 -12.91
CA LEU A 397 -7.64 -21.15 -12.79
C LEU A 397 -7.24 -20.42 -14.09
N PHE A 398 -7.40 -21.06 -15.24
CA PHE A 398 -7.10 -20.46 -16.54
C PHE A 398 -7.96 -19.21 -16.80
N TYR A 399 -9.26 -19.29 -16.50
CA TYR A 399 -10.18 -18.18 -16.65
C TYR A 399 -9.76 -16.94 -15.83
N LEU A 400 -9.44 -17.13 -14.55
CA LEU A 400 -9.02 -16.04 -13.67
C LEU A 400 -7.66 -15.46 -14.06
N GLN A 401 -6.73 -16.27 -14.56
CA GLN A 401 -5.48 -15.78 -15.13
C GLN A 401 -5.69 -14.86 -16.35
N LYS A 402 -6.79 -15.06 -17.09
CA LYS A 402 -7.08 -14.29 -18.31
C LYS A 402 -7.91 -13.02 -18.06
N ILE A 403 -8.82 -13.02 -17.08
CA ILE A 403 -9.63 -11.82 -16.78
C ILE A 403 -8.82 -10.74 -16.08
N TYR A 404 -8.04 -11.13 -15.09
CA TYR A 404 -7.21 -10.17 -14.38
C TYR A 404 -6.08 -9.73 -15.32
N PRO A 405 -5.67 -8.44 -15.29
CA PRO A 405 -4.63 -7.94 -16.17
C PRO A 405 -3.42 -8.86 -16.15
N VAL A 406 -2.83 -9.13 -17.33
CA VAL A 406 -1.72 -10.09 -17.52
C VAL A 406 -0.63 -9.92 -16.45
N ASN A 407 -0.41 -8.68 -16.01
CA ASN A 407 0.60 -8.32 -15.03
C ASN A 407 0.34 -8.89 -13.62
N GLU A 408 -0.91 -9.07 -13.17
CA GLU A 408 -1.18 -9.49 -11.77
C GLU A 408 -0.75 -10.94 -11.50
N TRP A 409 -0.98 -11.84 -12.46
CA TRP A 409 -0.52 -13.23 -12.34
C TRP A 409 1.01 -13.31 -12.39
N THR A 410 1.66 -12.53 -13.26
CA THR A 410 3.13 -12.49 -13.31
C THR A 410 3.73 -11.90 -12.03
N ASN A 411 3.11 -10.86 -11.45
CA ASN A 411 3.54 -10.28 -10.17
C ASN A 411 3.38 -11.28 -9.01
N PHE A 412 2.31 -12.07 -9.03
CA PHE A 412 2.11 -13.17 -8.09
C PHE A 412 3.21 -14.22 -8.20
N LEU A 413 3.48 -14.72 -9.42
CA LEU A 413 4.54 -15.70 -9.64
C LEU A 413 5.92 -15.18 -9.21
N GLU A 414 6.22 -13.91 -9.50
CA GLU A 414 7.43 -13.24 -9.03
C GLU A 414 7.54 -13.26 -7.49
N ARG A 415 6.44 -12.95 -6.78
CA ARG A 415 6.43 -12.93 -5.30
C ARG A 415 6.66 -14.32 -4.72
N ILE A 416 5.94 -15.30 -5.26
CA ILE A 416 5.96 -16.66 -4.71
C ILE A 416 7.29 -17.36 -4.98
N LYS A 417 7.94 -17.06 -6.12
CA LYS A 417 9.29 -17.54 -6.40
C LYS A 417 10.28 -17.14 -5.31
N ASP A 418 10.20 -15.89 -4.83
CA ASP A 418 11.06 -15.40 -3.75
C ASP A 418 10.72 -16.04 -2.39
N VAL A 419 9.42 -16.25 -2.09
CA VAL A 419 8.96 -16.82 -0.81
C VAL A 419 9.35 -18.29 -0.65
N ILE A 420 9.26 -19.08 -1.72
CA ILE A 420 9.47 -20.53 -1.69
C ILE A 420 10.94 -20.89 -1.97
N LYS A 421 11.79 -19.91 -2.28
CA LYS A 421 13.21 -20.12 -2.61
C LYS A 421 13.96 -20.93 -1.54
N ASP A 422 13.61 -20.72 -0.28
CA ASP A 422 14.27 -21.39 0.86
C ASP A 422 13.54 -22.64 1.38
N SER A 423 12.36 -22.95 0.85
CA SER A 423 11.61 -24.16 1.22
C SER A 423 12.27 -25.44 0.68
N LYS A 424 12.09 -26.56 1.38
CA LYS A 424 12.52 -27.90 0.93
C LYS A 424 11.77 -28.30 -0.33
N GLU A 425 12.47 -28.84 -1.33
CA GLU A 425 11.93 -29.19 -2.65
C GLU A 425 10.61 -30.00 -2.58
N GLU A 426 10.51 -30.95 -1.65
CA GLU A 426 9.34 -31.80 -1.44
C GLU A 426 8.06 -31.02 -1.03
N ASN A 427 8.23 -29.89 -0.33
CA ASN A 427 7.12 -29.04 0.12
C ASN A 427 6.83 -27.87 -0.82
N ARG A 428 7.76 -27.53 -1.72
CA ARG A 428 7.63 -26.35 -2.60
C ARG A 428 6.36 -26.36 -3.42
N GLU A 429 6.02 -27.48 -4.03
CA GLU A 429 4.84 -27.56 -4.89
C GLU A 429 3.53 -27.51 -4.09
N LYS A 430 3.52 -28.07 -2.87
CA LYS A 430 2.36 -27.99 -1.97
C LYS A 430 2.13 -26.56 -1.48
N GLU A 431 3.18 -25.91 -0.99
CA GLU A 431 3.11 -24.51 -0.53
C GLU A 431 2.70 -23.57 -1.67
N LYS A 432 3.27 -23.76 -2.87
CA LYS A 432 2.89 -23.02 -4.07
C LYS A 432 1.41 -23.20 -4.41
N MET A 433 0.89 -24.42 -4.32
CA MET A 433 -0.53 -24.69 -4.57
C MET A 433 -1.42 -24.00 -3.53
N GLU A 434 -1.05 -23.97 -2.25
CA GLU A 434 -1.78 -23.21 -1.22
C GLU A 434 -1.83 -21.71 -1.53
N PHE A 435 -0.71 -21.11 -1.94
CA PHE A 435 -0.67 -19.71 -2.36
C PHE A 435 -1.54 -19.43 -3.59
N ILE A 436 -1.57 -20.34 -4.56
CA ILE A 436 -2.45 -20.23 -5.74
C ILE A 436 -3.91 -20.29 -5.31
N ARG A 437 -4.28 -21.24 -4.44
CA ARG A 437 -5.64 -21.35 -3.91
C ARG A 437 -6.08 -20.07 -3.21
N LEU A 438 -5.22 -19.48 -2.39
CA LEU A 438 -5.50 -18.20 -1.73
C LEU A 438 -5.65 -17.05 -2.75
N TRP A 439 -4.72 -16.93 -3.70
CA TRP A 439 -4.75 -15.87 -4.70
C TRP A 439 -6.03 -15.89 -5.54
N VAL A 440 -6.43 -17.08 -6.00
CA VAL A 440 -7.67 -17.30 -6.76
C VAL A 440 -8.89 -17.01 -5.87
N SER A 441 -8.88 -17.48 -4.62
CA SER A 441 -10.02 -17.28 -3.70
C SER A 441 -10.23 -15.81 -3.33
N TYR A 442 -9.17 -15.01 -3.21
CA TYR A 442 -9.31 -13.56 -3.00
C TYR A 442 -9.96 -12.83 -4.18
N LYS A 443 -10.06 -13.47 -5.34
CA LYS A 443 -10.63 -12.91 -6.58
C LYS A 443 -12.01 -13.46 -6.88
N GLY A 444 -12.22 -14.75 -6.64
CA GLY A 444 -13.47 -15.45 -6.95
C GLY A 444 -14.38 -15.73 -5.75
N GLN A 445 -13.84 -15.99 -4.54
CA GLN A 445 -14.64 -16.36 -3.38
C GLN A 445 -15.06 -15.14 -2.54
N THR A 446 -16.35 -15.05 -2.26
CA THR A 446 -16.95 -13.87 -1.61
C THR A 446 -16.44 -13.66 -0.20
N LEU A 447 -16.41 -14.70 0.66
CA LEU A 447 -16.02 -14.52 2.06
C LEU A 447 -14.54 -14.14 2.18
N ALA A 448 -13.64 -14.89 1.55
CA ALA A 448 -12.20 -14.61 1.62
C ALA A 448 -11.86 -13.21 1.10
N ARG A 449 -12.46 -12.79 -0.04
CA ARG A 449 -12.29 -11.45 -0.59
C ARG A 449 -12.81 -10.36 0.35
N THR A 450 -14.01 -10.53 0.90
CA THR A 450 -14.62 -9.53 1.81
C THR A 450 -13.86 -9.43 3.12
N VAL A 451 -13.45 -10.56 3.72
CA VAL A 451 -12.64 -10.57 4.93
C VAL A 451 -11.33 -9.83 4.69
N ARG A 452 -10.60 -10.16 3.61
CA ARG A 452 -9.36 -9.44 3.25
C ARG A 452 -9.58 -7.94 3.14
N GLY A 453 -10.63 -7.50 2.45
CA GLY A 453 -10.94 -6.08 2.26
C GLY A 453 -11.31 -5.35 3.55
N MET A 454 -12.14 -5.94 4.40
CA MET A 454 -12.53 -5.33 5.69
C MET A 454 -11.36 -5.26 6.67
N MET A 455 -10.43 -6.22 6.61
CA MET A 455 -9.25 -6.22 7.47
C MET A 455 -8.24 -5.12 7.11
N TYR A 456 -8.37 -4.45 5.96
CA TYR A 456 -7.57 -3.24 5.66
C TYR A 456 -7.84 -2.09 6.62
N TYR A 457 -9.05 -1.99 7.20
CA TYR A 457 -9.34 -1.00 8.25
C TYR A 457 -8.48 -1.23 9.49
N LYS A 458 -8.38 -2.50 9.93
CA LYS A 458 -7.51 -2.88 11.04
C LYS A 458 -6.07 -2.52 10.75
N GLN A 459 -5.55 -2.97 9.60
CA GLN A 459 -4.16 -2.74 9.22
C GLN A 459 -3.85 -1.24 9.16
N ALA A 460 -4.74 -0.43 8.59
CA ALA A 460 -4.59 1.02 8.55
C ALA A 460 -4.54 1.65 9.95
N LEU A 461 -5.40 1.19 10.87
CA LEU A 461 -5.40 1.66 12.26
C LEU A 461 -4.12 1.28 12.99
N GLU A 462 -3.64 0.05 12.86
CA GLU A 462 -2.36 -0.39 13.44
C GLU A 462 -1.21 0.50 12.96
N ARG A 463 -1.12 0.77 11.65
CA ARG A 463 -0.09 1.66 11.09
C ARG A 463 -0.20 3.08 11.62
N GLN A 464 -1.42 3.61 11.72
CA GLN A 464 -1.64 4.95 12.26
C GLN A 464 -1.31 5.02 13.77
N CYS A 465 -1.56 3.96 14.53
CA CYS A 465 -1.19 3.85 15.95
C CYS A 465 0.31 3.82 16.15
N SER A 466 1.01 2.98 15.38
CA SER A 466 2.46 2.89 15.38
C SER A 466 3.08 4.25 15.00
N TRP A 467 2.53 4.91 13.99
CA TRP A 467 3.01 6.23 13.59
C TRP A 467 2.79 7.31 14.67
N ASN A 468 1.59 7.37 15.28
CA ASN A 468 1.27 8.32 16.34
C ASN A 468 2.17 8.16 17.57
N SER A 469 2.44 6.91 17.95
CA SER A 469 3.23 6.59 19.13
C SER A 469 4.71 6.91 18.91
N LEU A 470 5.23 6.74 17.69
CA LEU A 470 6.58 7.18 17.30
C LEU A 470 6.72 8.71 17.38
N THR A 471 5.74 9.43 16.83
CA THR A 471 5.73 10.91 16.90
C THR A 471 5.68 11.42 18.34
N MET A 472 4.97 10.71 19.23
CA MET A 472 4.92 11.05 20.66
C MET A 472 6.23 10.75 21.38
N MET A 473 6.92 9.65 21.06
CA MET A 473 8.23 9.35 21.63
C MET A 473 9.27 10.39 21.21
N VAL A 474 9.26 10.79 19.94
CA VAL A 474 10.16 11.82 19.41
C VAL A 474 9.99 13.17 20.11
N SER A 475 8.75 13.55 20.42
CA SER A 475 8.45 14.81 21.12
C SER A 475 8.76 14.75 22.62
N VAL A 476 8.70 13.57 23.25
CA VAL A 476 8.88 13.40 24.70
C VAL A 476 10.32 13.06 25.11
N PHE A 477 11.07 12.26 24.34
CA PHE A 477 12.29 11.61 24.85
C PHE A 477 13.65 12.27 24.55
N CYS A 478 13.83 13.18 23.58
CA CYS A 478 15.01 14.08 23.50
C CYS A 478 15.09 14.90 22.20
N HIS A 479 15.41 16.19 22.33
CA HIS A 479 15.50 17.18 21.25
C HIS A 479 16.88 17.23 20.52
N ARG A 480 17.75 16.22 20.64
CA ARG A 480 19.06 16.24 19.94
C ARG A 480 19.63 14.86 19.58
N TYR A 481 19.49 13.85 20.44
CA TYR A 481 20.12 12.54 20.22
C TYR A 481 19.28 11.54 19.39
N ILE A 482 17.96 11.68 19.34
CA ILE A 482 17.05 10.78 18.59
C ILE A 482 16.75 11.30 17.17
N PHE A 483 17.17 12.53 16.85
CA PHE A 483 16.97 13.07 15.50
C PHE A 483 17.69 12.23 14.43
N ASN A 484 18.86 11.69 14.77
CA ASN A 484 19.57 10.67 13.98
C ASN A 484 18.79 9.34 13.90
N SER A 485 17.94 9.00 14.86
CA SER A 485 17.21 7.73 14.93
C SER A 485 15.92 7.70 14.12
N ILE A 486 15.24 8.84 13.94
CA ILE A 486 14.17 8.99 12.91
C ILE A 486 14.79 8.97 11.51
N LEU A 487 16.00 9.56 11.38
CA LEU A 487 16.80 9.45 10.17
C LEU A 487 17.08 7.97 9.88
N LEU A 488 17.63 7.19 10.82
CA LEU A 488 18.09 5.79 10.65
C LEU A 488 17.12 4.79 10.01
N GLY A 489 15.85 5.14 9.81
CA GLY A 489 14.91 4.32 9.07
C GLY A 489 14.46 3.10 9.86
N TYR A 490 13.22 2.69 9.62
CA TYR A 490 12.52 1.64 10.37
C TYR A 490 13.31 0.31 10.42
N ARG A 491 14.24 0.07 9.49
CA ARG A 491 15.03 -1.17 9.40
C ARG A 491 16.31 -1.17 10.24
N ASN A 492 16.97 -0.04 10.48
CA ASN A 492 18.14 0.00 11.37
C ASN A 492 17.75 0.28 12.84
N PHE A 493 16.48 0.64 13.08
CA PHE A 493 15.92 0.79 14.43
C PHE A 493 15.61 -0.57 15.10
N GLU A 494 15.74 -1.69 14.39
CA GLU A 494 15.61 -3.07 14.92
C GLU A 494 16.52 -3.35 16.13
N LEU A 495 17.56 -2.55 16.34
CA LEU A 495 18.62 -2.83 17.33
C LEU A 495 18.45 -2.15 18.70
N PHE A 496 17.56 -1.16 18.88
CA PHE A 496 17.67 -0.26 20.05
C PHE A 496 16.50 -0.21 21.06
N LEU A 497 15.29 -0.71 20.76
CA LEU A 497 14.17 -0.67 21.72
C LEU A 497 13.24 -1.90 21.58
N ASP A 498 12.53 -2.20 22.66
CA ASP A 498 11.52 -3.27 22.81
C ASP A 498 10.34 -3.08 21.82
N HIS A 499 10.60 -3.34 20.54
CA HIS A 499 9.73 -3.11 19.40
C HIS A 499 8.44 -3.93 19.50
N LYS A 500 8.55 -5.11 20.12
CA LYS A 500 7.43 -6.01 20.33
C LYS A 500 6.37 -5.37 21.22
N ALA A 501 6.76 -4.80 22.37
CA ALA A 501 5.83 -4.09 23.25
C ALA A 501 5.10 -2.92 22.56
N PHE A 502 5.76 -2.26 21.61
CA PHE A 502 5.17 -1.17 20.85
C PHE A 502 4.17 -1.65 19.79
N GLN A 503 4.56 -2.66 19.01
CA GLN A 503 3.67 -3.29 18.04
C GLN A 503 2.45 -3.89 18.75
N ASP A 504 2.66 -4.58 19.87
CA ASP A 504 1.59 -5.16 20.69
C ASP A 504 0.63 -4.07 21.18
N ARG A 505 1.14 -2.90 21.60
CA ARG A 505 0.30 -1.76 22.00
C ARG A 505 -0.49 -1.18 20.83
N ALA A 506 0.12 -1.05 19.66
CA ALA A 506 -0.56 -0.55 18.46
C ALA A 506 -1.67 -1.51 18.01
N GLN A 507 -1.39 -2.80 18.03
CA GLN A 507 -2.33 -3.87 17.74
C GLN A 507 -3.48 -3.89 18.75
N ALA A 508 -3.20 -3.81 20.04
CA ALA A 508 -4.22 -3.75 21.09
C ALA A 508 -5.13 -2.51 20.92
N LEU A 509 -4.57 -1.34 20.57
CA LEU A 509 -5.38 -0.15 20.32
C LEU A 509 -6.25 -0.33 19.08
N ALA A 510 -5.73 -0.92 18.01
CA ALA A 510 -6.53 -1.21 16.81
C ALA A 510 -7.66 -2.20 17.11
N ASP A 511 -7.40 -3.25 17.89
CA ASP A 511 -8.39 -4.24 18.32
C ASP A 511 -9.49 -3.62 19.21
N LEU A 512 -9.21 -2.56 19.96
CA LEU A 512 -10.22 -1.82 20.71
C LEU A 512 -11.08 -0.90 19.83
N LYS A 513 -10.59 -0.52 18.65
CA LYS A 513 -11.26 0.44 17.75
C LYS A 513 -12.01 -0.21 16.60
N PHE A 514 -11.62 -1.42 16.22
CA PHE A 514 -12.21 -2.11 15.09
C PHE A 514 -12.47 -3.59 15.39
N THR A 515 -13.74 -3.98 15.31
CA THR A 515 -14.16 -5.38 15.38
C THR A 515 -14.84 -5.77 14.06
N TYR A 516 -14.52 -6.94 13.53
CA TYR A 516 -15.18 -7.47 12.35
C TYR A 516 -15.89 -8.79 12.66
N VAL A 517 -17.19 -8.83 12.47
CA VAL A 517 -18.03 -9.99 12.76
C VAL A 517 -18.60 -10.56 11.47
N VAL A 518 -18.36 -11.84 11.23
CA VAL A 518 -19.02 -12.61 10.18
C VAL A 518 -20.09 -13.48 10.82
N SER A 519 -21.35 -13.31 10.44
CA SER A 519 -22.42 -14.18 10.93
C SER A 519 -22.50 -15.41 10.04
N CYS A 520 -21.89 -16.52 10.46
CA CYS A 520 -21.91 -17.82 9.79
C CYS A 520 -22.83 -18.77 10.56
N GLN A 521 -24.13 -18.73 10.28
CA GLN A 521 -25.13 -19.44 11.09
C GLN A 521 -24.87 -20.95 11.19
N VAL A 522 -24.38 -21.57 10.12
CA VAL A 522 -24.15 -23.03 10.01
C VAL A 522 -22.77 -23.47 10.47
N TYR A 523 -21.89 -22.56 10.92
CA TYR A 523 -20.52 -22.91 11.33
C TYR A 523 -20.48 -24.03 12.38
N GLY A 524 -21.40 -24.00 13.35
CA GLY A 524 -21.52 -25.02 14.38
C GLY A 524 -21.87 -26.40 13.81
N ASN A 525 -22.69 -26.44 12.76
CA ASN A 525 -23.06 -27.67 12.06
C ASN A 525 -21.92 -28.15 11.17
N GLN A 526 -21.23 -27.25 10.45
CA GLN A 526 -20.05 -27.58 9.64
C GLN A 526 -18.92 -28.18 10.47
N LYS A 527 -18.72 -27.67 11.70
CA LYS A 527 -17.75 -28.20 12.66
C LYS A 527 -18.05 -29.65 13.09
N LYS A 528 -19.34 -30.02 13.16
CA LYS A 528 -19.80 -31.36 13.59
C LYS A 528 -20.01 -32.31 12.41
N SER A 529 -20.10 -31.79 11.19
CA SER A 529 -20.40 -32.56 9.98
C SER A 529 -19.27 -33.53 9.63
N ASP A 530 -19.66 -34.69 9.08
CA ASP A 530 -18.73 -35.67 8.51
C ASP A 530 -18.40 -35.40 7.03
N ASP A 531 -19.16 -34.51 6.36
CA ASP A 531 -18.93 -34.16 4.95
C ASP A 531 -17.54 -33.50 4.79
N PRO A 532 -16.66 -34.02 3.91
CA PRO A 532 -15.37 -33.39 3.64
C PRO A 532 -15.49 -31.92 3.22
N ARG A 533 -16.58 -31.54 2.53
CA ARG A 533 -16.78 -30.14 2.10
C ARG A 533 -17.05 -29.21 3.27
N ASP A 534 -17.95 -29.61 4.17
CA ASP A 534 -18.26 -28.86 5.39
C ASP A 534 -17.04 -28.73 6.30
N ARG A 535 -16.26 -29.82 6.45
CA ARG A 535 -14.99 -29.81 7.20
C ARG A 535 -13.97 -28.85 6.59
N SER A 536 -13.82 -28.87 5.27
CA SER A 536 -12.95 -27.94 4.55
C SER A 536 -13.38 -26.48 4.79
N CYS A 537 -14.68 -26.20 4.69
CA CYS A 537 -15.24 -24.88 4.94
C CYS A 537 -14.97 -24.39 6.38
N TYR A 538 -15.22 -25.25 7.38
CA TYR A 538 -14.89 -24.99 8.78
C TYR A 538 -13.41 -24.66 8.98
N ILE A 539 -12.50 -25.47 8.42
CA ILE A 539 -11.05 -25.27 8.52
C ILE A 539 -10.65 -23.95 7.85
N ASN A 540 -11.20 -23.63 6.68
CA ASN A 540 -10.91 -22.39 5.97
C ASN A 540 -11.36 -21.16 6.78
N ILE A 541 -12.54 -21.20 7.39
CA ILE A 541 -13.03 -20.12 8.27
C ILE A 541 -12.15 -19.99 9.52
N LEU A 542 -11.75 -21.11 10.13
CA LEU A 542 -10.85 -21.12 11.27
C LEU A 542 -9.49 -20.50 10.91
N ASN A 543 -8.90 -20.88 9.78
CA ASN A 543 -7.66 -20.29 9.28
C ASN A 543 -7.78 -18.79 9.03
N LEU A 544 -8.92 -18.31 8.52
CA LEU A 544 -9.19 -16.88 8.40
C LEU A 544 -9.22 -16.18 9.76
N MET A 545 -9.82 -16.79 10.78
CA MET A 545 -9.84 -16.24 12.15
C MET A 545 -8.44 -16.22 12.78
N LEU A 546 -7.63 -17.27 12.58
CA LEU A 546 -6.25 -17.33 13.07
C LEU A 546 -5.35 -16.29 12.38
N THR A 547 -5.56 -16.07 11.08
CA THR A 547 -4.82 -15.07 10.30
C THR A 547 -5.22 -13.64 10.68
N ASN A 548 -6.47 -13.42 11.13
CA ASN A 548 -7.04 -12.10 11.35
C ASN A 548 -7.54 -11.93 12.80
N PRO A 549 -6.73 -11.33 13.70
CA PRO A 549 -7.03 -11.35 15.14
C PRO A 549 -8.29 -10.58 15.56
N SER A 550 -8.83 -9.68 14.71
CA SER A 550 -10.07 -8.92 14.99
C SER A 550 -11.30 -9.54 14.34
N LEU A 551 -11.14 -10.61 13.56
CA LEU A 551 -12.25 -11.35 12.98
C LEU A 551 -12.91 -12.20 14.07
N ARG A 552 -14.23 -12.14 14.11
CA ARG A 552 -15.09 -12.97 14.95
C ARG A 552 -16.12 -13.68 14.10
N VAL A 553 -16.48 -14.88 14.49
CA VAL A 553 -17.55 -15.65 13.83
C VAL A 553 -18.70 -15.80 14.81
N ALA A 554 -19.87 -15.31 14.40
CA ALA A 554 -21.13 -15.50 15.11
C ALA A 554 -21.91 -16.64 14.45
N TYR A 555 -22.31 -17.64 15.23
CA TYR A 555 -23.07 -18.80 14.74
C TYR A 555 -24.09 -19.31 15.76
N ILE A 556 -24.93 -20.25 15.33
CA ILE A 556 -25.91 -20.90 16.18
C ILE A 556 -25.43 -22.32 16.50
N ASP A 557 -25.23 -22.63 17.78
CA ASP A 557 -24.88 -23.97 18.25
C ASP A 557 -26.16 -24.71 18.67
N GLU A 558 -26.46 -25.81 17.99
CA GLU A 558 -27.55 -26.70 18.35
C GLU A 558 -27.07 -27.75 19.36
N ARG A 559 -27.79 -27.88 20.48
CA ARG A 559 -27.56 -28.94 21.48
C ARG A 559 -28.87 -29.63 21.82
N GLU A 560 -28.81 -30.95 21.95
CA GLU A 560 -29.92 -31.74 22.47
C GLU A 560 -29.72 -31.91 23.98
N GLU A 561 -30.63 -31.32 24.76
CA GLU A 561 -30.64 -31.47 26.22
C GLU A 561 -31.95 -32.12 26.67
N MET A 562 -31.86 -32.96 27.71
CA MET A 562 -33.02 -33.60 28.33
C MET A 562 -33.67 -32.64 29.31
N VAL A 563 -34.65 -31.86 28.84
CA VAL A 563 -35.47 -31.00 29.72
C VAL A 563 -36.78 -31.74 30.02
N ASN A 564 -37.04 -32.03 31.30
CA ASN A 564 -38.23 -32.76 31.75
C ASN A 564 -38.44 -34.13 31.07
N GLY A 565 -37.37 -34.87 30.79
CA GLY A 565 -37.43 -36.21 30.21
C GLY A 565 -37.82 -36.27 28.72
N LYS A 566 -37.89 -35.11 28.04
CA LYS A 566 -38.04 -35.03 26.58
C LYS A 566 -36.77 -34.41 25.99
N SER A 567 -36.28 -34.99 24.89
CA SER A 567 -35.20 -34.37 24.11
C SER A 567 -35.73 -33.07 23.50
N GLN A 568 -35.13 -31.95 23.87
CA GLN A 568 -35.43 -30.65 23.29
C GLN A 568 -34.16 -30.08 22.65
N LYS A 569 -34.29 -29.61 21.41
CA LYS A 569 -33.23 -28.86 20.73
C LYS A 569 -33.15 -27.46 21.31
N LEU A 570 -32.03 -27.14 21.94
CA LEU A 570 -31.69 -25.81 22.41
C LEU A 570 -30.74 -25.14 21.42
N TYR A 571 -31.00 -23.88 21.14
CA TYR A 571 -30.21 -23.05 20.24
C TYR A 571 -29.45 -22.02 21.06
N TYR A 572 -28.12 -22.07 20.98
CA TYR A 572 -27.23 -21.12 21.64
C TYR A 572 -26.66 -20.16 20.60
N SER A 573 -26.72 -18.85 20.87
CA SER A 573 -25.94 -17.90 20.09
C SER A 573 -24.50 -17.91 20.59
N VAL A 574 -23.57 -18.06 19.66
CA VAL A 574 -22.15 -18.21 19.97
C VAL A 574 -21.33 -17.21 19.18
N LEU A 575 -20.47 -16.48 19.87
CA LEU A 575 -19.44 -15.64 19.27
C LEU A 575 -18.07 -16.25 19.56
N VAL A 576 -17.31 -16.52 18.50
CA VAL A 576 -15.98 -17.14 18.57
C VAL A 576 -14.89 -16.23 18.05
N LYS A 577 -13.75 -16.30 18.72
CA LYS A 577 -12.46 -15.73 18.32
C LYS A 577 -11.44 -16.84 18.08
N GLY A 578 -10.59 -16.70 17.07
CA GLY A 578 -9.41 -17.54 16.88
C GLY A 578 -8.33 -17.26 17.94
N GLY A 579 -7.84 -18.30 18.61
CA GLY A 579 -6.80 -18.23 19.65
C GLY A 579 -5.96 -19.52 19.72
N GLU A 580 -4.91 -19.53 20.57
CA GLU A 580 -3.97 -20.65 20.71
C GLU A 580 -4.61 -21.94 21.24
N LYS A 581 -5.65 -21.82 22.06
CA LYS A 581 -6.58 -22.92 22.36
C LYS A 581 -7.75 -22.80 21.38
N LEU A 582 -8.01 -23.88 20.65
CA LEU A 582 -9.08 -23.97 19.65
C LEU A 582 -10.39 -23.33 20.18
N ASP A 583 -10.69 -22.16 19.64
CA ASP A 583 -11.86 -21.30 19.90
C ASP A 583 -12.01 -20.79 21.35
N GLU A 584 -11.83 -19.49 21.57
CA GLU A 584 -12.39 -18.83 22.77
C GLU A 584 -13.87 -18.52 22.51
N VAL A 585 -14.74 -19.16 23.30
CA VAL A 585 -16.18 -19.20 23.04
C VAL A 585 -16.95 -18.42 24.10
N CYS A 586 -17.67 -17.37 23.70
CA CYS A 586 -18.71 -16.76 24.52
C CYS A 586 -20.07 -17.36 24.13
N LYS A 587 -20.77 -18.01 25.07
CA LYS A 587 -22.10 -18.62 24.85
C LYS A 587 -23.15 -17.92 25.68
N ASN A 588 -24.29 -17.59 25.07
CA ASN A 588 -25.47 -17.10 25.78
C ASN A 588 -26.77 -17.70 25.22
N ASN A 589 -27.74 -17.93 26.11
CA ASN A 589 -29.09 -18.40 25.79
C ASN A 589 -29.98 -17.22 25.40
N LEU A 590 -29.87 -16.69 24.17
CA LEU A 590 -30.81 -15.69 23.66
C LEU A 590 -31.15 -15.88 22.18
N PHE A 591 -32.40 -15.54 21.82
CA PHE A 591 -33.00 -15.71 20.49
C PHE A 591 -32.69 -14.55 19.53
N ILE A 592 -32.56 -14.89 18.24
CA ILE A 592 -32.40 -14.10 16.98
C ILE A 592 -32.17 -12.56 17.06
N PHE A 593 -32.97 -11.78 17.79
CA PHE A 593 -32.78 -10.32 17.93
C PHE A 593 -31.60 -9.95 18.85
N ASP A 594 -31.20 -10.88 19.72
CA ASP A 594 -30.20 -10.66 20.74
C ASP A 594 -28.77 -10.91 20.28
N VAL A 595 -28.52 -11.43 19.07
CA VAL A 595 -27.14 -11.49 18.56
C VAL A 595 -26.61 -10.07 18.31
N PHE A 596 -27.50 -9.16 17.88
CA PHE A 596 -27.19 -7.74 17.68
C PHE A 596 -26.92 -7.03 19.02
N ILE A 597 -27.79 -7.25 20.01
CA ILE A 597 -27.66 -6.68 21.36
C ILE A 597 -26.48 -7.33 22.13
N PHE A 598 -26.24 -8.63 21.98
CA PHE A 598 -25.15 -9.36 22.64
C PHE A 598 -23.77 -8.98 22.09
N CYS A 599 -23.62 -8.85 20.76
CA CYS A 599 -22.39 -8.31 20.18
C CYS A 599 -22.08 -6.90 20.71
N LEU A 600 -23.10 -6.08 20.98
CA LEU A 600 -22.95 -4.72 21.53
C LEU A 600 -22.76 -4.68 23.06
N LEU A 601 -23.36 -5.60 23.81
CA LEU A 601 -23.28 -5.66 25.28
C LEU A 601 -22.03 -6.38 25.79
N ALA A 602 -21.54 -7.41 25.09
CA ALA A 602 -20.32 -8.14 25.47
C ALA A 602 -19.06 -7.26 25.40
N GLU A 603 -19.08 -6.17 24.63
CA GLU A 603 -17.96 -5.23 24.44
C GLU A 603 -18.05 -3.95 25.31
N GLY A 604 -19.00 -3.85 26.25
CA GLY A 604 -19.04 -2.77 27.25
C GLY A 604 -19.42 -1.38 26.71
N ILE A 605 -20.12 -1.30 25.58
CA ILE A 605 -20.49 -0.04 24.91
C ILE A 605 -21.67 0.64 25.64
N LYS A 606 -21.46 1.82 26.24
CA LYS A 606 -22.53 2.66 26.81
C LYS A 606 -23.23 3.47 25.72
N PHE A 607 -24.53 3.25 25.50
CA PHE A 607 -25.35 4.07 24.61
C PHE A 607 -25.96 5.29 25.32
N LYS A 608 -26.01 6.43 24.62
CA LYS A 608 -26.83 7.61 24.95
C LYS A 608 -27.91 7.71 23.88
N TRP A 609 -29.12 7.23 24.18
CA TRP A 609 -30.24 7.16 23.22
C TRP A 609 -30.99 8.50 23.08
N LEU A 610 -31.39 8.85 21.85
CA LEU A 610 -32.48 9.79 21.54
C LEU A 610 -33.71 8.96 21.07
N PRO A 611 -34.93 9.17 21.58
CA PRO A 611 -36.00 8.15 21.52
C PRO A 611 -37.12 8.49 20.51
N LEU A 612 -36.90 8.38 19.19
CA LEU A 612 -37.98 8.65 18.21
C LEU A 612 -38.08 7.69 17.02
N LEU A 613 -37.23 6.66 16.89
CA LEU A 613 -37.27 5.70 15.77
C LEU A 613 -37.69 4.27 16.16
N GLY A 614 -38.08 4.04 17.42
CA GLY A 614 -38.37 2.70 17.96
C GLY A 614 -39.74 2.11 17.62
N LEU A 615 -40.67 2.87 17.04
CA LEU A 615 -42.06 2.42 16.83
C LEU A 615 -42.36 1.88 15.42
N SER A 616 -41.61 2.30 14.39
CA SER A 616 -41.89 1.88 13.01
C SER A 616 -41.28 0.51 12.64
N PHE A 617 -40.17 0.12 13.28
CA PHE A 617 -39.51 -1.16 13.00
C PHE A 617 -40.15 -2.36 13.74
N VAL A 618 -40.78 -2.12 14.89
CA VAL A 618 -41.48 -3.16 15.66
C VAL A 618 -42.76 -3.60 14.94
N GLN A 619 -43.46 -2.68 14.28
CA GLN A 619 -44.70 -2.98 13.55
C GLN A 619 -44.44 -3.86 12.31
N ALA A 620 -43.36 -3.60 11.56
CA ALA A 620 -43.02 -4.39 10.37
C ALA A 620 -42.57 -5.83 10.70
N ALA A 621 -42.03 -6.07 11.90
CA ALA A 621 -41.62 -7.40 12.35
C ALA A 621 -42.81 -8.25 12.86
N CYS A 622 -43.84 -7.61 13.42
CA CYS A 622 -45.07 -8.31 13.82
C CYS A 622 -45.86 -8.84 12.60
N ASP A 623 -45.84 -8.14 11.47
CA ASP A 623 -46.59 -8.56 10.27
C ASP A 623 -45.93 -9.72 9.52
N ILE A 624 -44.60 -9.90 9.62
CA ILE A 624 -43.88 -11.04 9.02
C ILE A 624 -44.02 -12.31 9.88
N GLY A 625 -44.19 -12.16 11.20
CA GLY A 625 -44.40 -13.28 12.13
C GLY A 625 -45.75 -13.99 11.98
N HIS A 626 -46.73 -13.39 11.30
CA HIS A 626 -48.04 -14.00 11.06
C HIS A 626 -48.12 -14.84 9.78
N ILE A 627 -47.09 -14.81 8.91
CA ILE A 627 -47.05 -15.55 7.64
C ILE A 627 -46.44 -16.96 7.81
N TYR A 628 -45.75 -17.21 8.92
CA TYR A 628 -45.24 -18.53 9.30
C TYR A 628 -45.80 -18.96 10.66
N LYS A 629 -47.11 -19.25 10.71
CA LYS A 629 -47.74 -20.07 11.74
C LYS A 629 -48.88 -20.88 11.18
#